data_AF-A0A5F1ZXS9-F1
#
_entry.id   AF-A0A5F1ZXS9-F1
#
_cell.length_a   1.000
_cell.length_b   1.000
_cell.length_c   1.000
_cell.angle_alpha   90.00
_cell.angle_beta   90.00
_cell.angle_gamma   90.00
#
_symmetry.space_group_name_H-M   'P 1'
#
loop_
_entity.id
_entity.type
_entity.pdbx_description
1 polymer ?
#
loop_
_entity_poly.entity_id
_entity_poly.type
_entity_poly.pdbx_seq_one_letter_code
_entity_poly.pdbx_strand_id
1 'polypeptide(L)'
;MEIFVNDQKLESAFENEKNLGEVFDAVGRWVESNGKFLLSCLVDGEEFQAGTMRDSSIAQANKMEFYVGEELDILISSLHELDSYVDKVGTTLLGRDSLTEKETKELTDGMYWIKTLLESAGKLLKLKYDQIKPMGTGSTVEEIMEALQSKAGKLDGTTAIEEFLEYLRDMKLFVMDLVARASVLDLDLPILREILDTFIKAVPALKESFVKVNESYQSGKDEVATHLLTQSVSQINVLLTSFITLRQKLPGMDFSKIQIAERTFEEKTNDLNDTLASVALALEEKDIIRAGDIIEYEIPAVLDELLPYLEKVKEQADSLAV
;
A
#
# COMPACT_ATOMS: atom_id res chain seq x y z
N MET A 1 -5.67 -4.77 39.39
CA MET A 1 -5.99 -4.56 37.96
C MET A 1 -5.80 -5.87 37.22
N GLU A 2 -6.77 -6.25 36.41
CA GLU A 2 -6.70 -7.37 35.46
C GLU A 2 -6.45 -6.84 34.06
N ILE A 3 -5.64 -7.55 33.27
CA ILE A 3 -5.31 -7.16 31.90
C ILE A 3 -5.79 -8.26 30.96
N PHE A 4 -6.51 -7.85 29.91
CA PHE A 4 -7.03 -8.73 28.88
C PHE A 4 -6.49 -8.31 27.51
N VAL A 5 -6.13 -9.28 26.67
CA VAL A 5 -5.84 -9.09 25.24
C VAL A 5 -6.81 -9.97 24.46
N ASN A 6 -7.68 -9.38 23.63
CA ASN A 6 -8.71 -10.10 22.86
C ASN A 6 -9.49 -11.12 23.71
N ASP A 7 -10.07 -10.65 24.83
CA ASP A 7 -10.82 -11.46 25.81
C ASP A 7 -10.01 -12.55 26.54
N GLN A 8 -8.71 -12.68 26.27
CA GLN A 8 -7.82 -13.58 26.99
C GLN A 8 -7.11 -12.83 28.12
N LYS A 9 -7.25 -13.34 29.34
CA LYS A 9 -6.56 -12.79 30.50
C LYS A 9 -5.06 -13.07 30.39
N LEU A 10 -4.23 -12.04 30.47
CA LEU A 10 -2.77 -12.18 30.53
C LEU A 10 -2.38 -12.74 31.90
N GLU A 11 -1.76 -13.92 31.92
CA GLU A 11 -1.34 -14.58 33.18
C GLU A 11 -0.04 -14.00 33.76
N SER A 12 0.75 -13.27 32.96
CA SER A 12 2.03 -12.73 33.39
C SER A 12 1.86 -11.53 34.34
N ALA A 13 2.45 -11.66 35.52
CA ALA A 13 2.62 -10.56 36.47
C ALA A 13 3.64 -9.56 35.88
N PHE A 14 3.14 -8.41 35.46
CA PHE A 14 3.96 -7.23 35.21
C PHE A 14 4.58 -6.80 36.55
N GLU A 15 5.92 -6.84 36.63
CA GLU A 15 6.64 -6.81 37.91
C GLU A 15 6.93 -5.39 38.43
N ASN A 16 6.79 -4.32 37.62
CA ASN A 16 7.31 -2.98 37.99
C ASN A 16 6.47 -1.75 37.59
N GLU A 17 5.35 -1.91 36.89
CA GLU A 17 4.53 -0.83 36.35
C GLU A 17 3.67 -0.18 37.44
N LYS A 18 3.65 1.16 37.48
CA LYS A 18 3.04 1.96 38.56
C LYS A 18 1.78 2.72 38.13
N ASN A 19 1.69 3.06 36.85
CA ASN A 19 0.59 3.82 36.26
C ASN A 19 0.05 3.14 34.99
N LEU A 20 -1.13 3.55 34.55
CA LEU A 20 -1.80 2.99 33.38
C LEU A 20 -0.99 3.21 32.10
N GLY A 21 -0.24 4.31 32.00
CA GLY A 21 0.66 4.59 30.87
C GLY A 21 1.77 3.56 30.72
N GLU A 22 2.43 3.19 31.82
CA GLU A 22 3.49 2.19 31.82
C GLU A 22 2.96 0.81 31.41
N VAL A 23 1.74 0.45 31.83
CA VAL A 23 1.08 -0.78 31.40
C VAL A 23 0.71 -0.73 29.92
N PHE A 24 0.18 0.41 29.44
CA PHE A 24 -0.12 0.62 28.03
C PHE A 24 1.14 0.47 27.16
N ASP A 25 2.25 1.11 27.55
CA ASP A 25 3.53 1.04 26.82
C ASP A 25 4.16 -0.36 26.87
N ALA A 26 4.01 -1.10 27.99
CA ALA A 26 4.52 -2.45 28.13
C ALA A 26 3.77 -3.45 27.26
N VAL A 27 2.43 -3.41 27.27
CA VAL A 27 1.59 -4.24 26.42
C VAL A 27 1.77 -3.85 24.95
N GLY A 28 1.84 -2.56 24.63
CA GLY A 28 2.11 -2.07 23.28
C GLY A 28 3.41 -2.63 22.69
N ARG A 29 4.53 -2.56 23.44
CA ARG A 29 5.80 -3.16 23.01
C ARG A 29 5.73 -4.67 22.85
N TRP A 30 5.02 -5.36 23.73
CA TRP A 30 4.80 -6.81 23.62
C TRP A 30 4.00 -7.15 22.36
N VAL A 31 2.92 -6.41 22.08
CA VAL A 31 2.08 -6.53 20.88
C VAL A 31 2.90 -6.32 19.60
N GLU A 32 3.66 -5.23 19.52
CA GLU A 32 4.55 -4.93 18.38
C GLU A 32 5.63 -6.02 18.18
N SER A 33 6.25 -6.50 19.26
CA SER A 33 7.27 -7.55 19.18
C SER A 33 6.75 -8.90 18.67
N ASN A 34 5.43 -9.09 18.68
CA ASN A 34 4.74 -10.26 18.17
C ASN A 34 4.08 -10.04 16.80
N GLY A 35 4.37 -8.92 16.11
CA GLY A 35 3.83 -8.62 14.78
C GLY A 35 2.32 -8.38 14.79
N LYS A 36 1.84 -7.69 15.83
CA LYS A 36 0.44 -7.31 16.01
C LYS A 36 0.36 -5.82 16.32
N PHE A 37 -0.82 -5.22 16.17
CA PHE A 37 -1.03 -3.82 16.57
C PHE A 37 -2.14 -3.69 17.59
N LEU A 38 -1.96 -2.71 18.49
CA LEU A 38 -2.96 -2.33 19.45
C LEU A 38 -4.03 -1.46 18.77
N LEU A 39 -5.25 -1.97 18.67
CA LEU A 39 -6.43 -1.26 18.12
C LEU A 39 -6.91 -0.18 19.07
N SER A 40 -7.17 -0.60 20.29
CA SER A 40 -7.78 0.23 21.31
C SER A 40 -7.49 -0.39 22.67
N CYS A 41 -7.57 0.46 23.68
CA CYS A 41 -7.47 0.05 25.06
C CYS A 41 -8.65 0.63 25.82
N LEU A 42 -9.38 -0.21 26.55
CA LEU A 42 -10.41 0.22 27.49
C LEU A 42 -9.89 0.10 28.91
N VAL A 43 -10.19 1.07 29.75
CA VAL A 43 -9.98 1.04 31.20
C VAL A 43 -11.35 1.08 31.86
N ASP A 44 -11.74 0.00 32.53
CA ASP A 44 -13.07 -0.13 33.16
C ASP A 44 -14.26 0.21 32.22
N GLY A 45 -14.09 -0.07 30.92
CA GLY A 45 -15.11 0.17 29.88
C GLY A 45 -15.03 1.54 29.21
N GLU A 46 -14.12 2.43 29.61
CA GLU A 46 -13.86 3.72 28.96
C GLU A 46 -12.60 3.68 28.11
N GLU A 47 -12.60 4.37 26.97
CA GLU A 47 -11.42 4.41 26.08
C GLU A 47 -10.24 5.11 26.73
N PHE A 48 -9.06 4.49 26.65
CA PHE A 48 -7.83 5.00 27.24
C PHE A 48 -7.40 6.30 26.56
N GLN A 49 -7.45 7.40 27.32
CA GLN A 49 -7.02 8.71 26.85
C GLN A 49 -5.67 9.08 27.45
N ALA A 50 -4.62 9.06 26.63
CA ALA A 50 -3.25 9.34 27.08
C ALA A 50 -3.09 10.73 27.75
N GLY A 51 -3.91 11.72 27.38
CA GLY A 51 -3.86 13.05 27.97
C GLY A 51 -4.41 13.16 29.40
N THR A 52 -5.21 12.20 29.85
CA THR A 52 -5.93 12.28 31.14
C THR A 52 -5.69 11.06 32.03
N MET A 53 -5.46 9.88 31.45
CA MET A 53 -5.41 8.60 32.16
C MET A 53 -3.99 8.04 32.32
N ARG A 54 -3.00 8.57 31.60
CA ARG A 54 -1.64 8.00 31.56
C ARG A 54 -0.97 7.98 32.93
N ASP A 55 -1.12 9.04 33.71
CA ASP A 55 -0.51 9.18 35.05
C ASP A 55 -1.36 8.55 36.16
N SER A 56 -2.56 8.03 35.84
CA SER A 56 -3.43 7.40 36.82
C SER A 56 -2.80 6.12 37.37
N SER A 57 -2.96 5.89 38.67
CA SER A 57 -2.37 4.72 39.32
C SER A 57 -3.11 3.45 38.89
N ILE A 58 -2.37 2.36 38.69
CA ILE A 58 -2.95 1.03 38.42
C ILE A 58 -3.93 0.55 39.50
N ALA A 59 -3.86 1.11 40.72
CA ALA A 59 -4.77 0.78 41.81
C ALA A 59 -6.18 1.38 41.62
N GLN A 60 -6.33 2.35 40.72
CA GLN A 60 -7.59 3.04 40.45
C GLN A 60 -8.40 2.37 39.33
N ALA A 61 -7.82 1.40 38.62
CA ALA A 61 -8.46 0.66 37.54
C ALA A 61 -8.62 -0.82 37.92
N ASN A 62 -9.81 -1.37 37.68
CA ASN A 62 -10.07 -2.78 37.93
C ASN A 62 -9.63 -3.63 36.75
N LYS A 63 -9.88 -3.16 35.54
CA LYS A 63 -9.71 -3.89 34.29
C LYS A 63 -9.13 -2.99 33.21
N MET A 64 -8.16 -3.54 32.46
CA MET A 64 -7.62 -2.92 31.25
C MET A 64 -7.73 -3.94 30.11
N GLU A 65 -8.43 -3.56 29.04
CA GLU A 65 -8.76 -4.45 27.92
C GLU A 65 -8.09 -3.92 26.66
N PHE A 66 -7.15 -4.68 26.13
CA PHE A 66 -6.43 -4.38 24.92
C PHE A 66 -7.07 -5.18 23.78
N TYR A 67 -7.55 -4.47 22.77
CA TYR A 67 -7.98 -5.09 21.53
C TYR A 67 -6.80 -5.04 20.58
N VAL A 68 -6.39 -6.20 20.09
CA VAL A 68 -5.19 -6.36 19.28
C VAL A 68 -5.64 -7.00 17.98
N GLY A 69 -5.59 -6.24 16.88
CA GLY A 69 -5.89 -6.79 15.57
C GLY A 69 -4.67 -7.50 15.00
N GLU A 70 -4.91 -8.31 13.96
CA GLU A 70 -3.83 -8.68 13.07
C GLU A 70 -3.27 -7.40 12.43
N GLU A 71 -1.94 -7.36 12.32
CA GLU A 71 -1.20 -6.20 11.87
C GLU A 71 -1.66 -5.72 10.46
N LEU A 72 -2.22 -6.62 9.65
CA LEU A 72 -2.73 -6.35 8.31
C LEU A 72 -4.14 -5.75 8.25
N ASP A 73 -5.10 -6.22 9.05
CA ASP A 73 -6.49 -5.71 9.00
C ASP A 73 -6.57 -4.22 9.33
N ILE A 74 -5.81 -3.83 10.36
CA ILE A 74 -5.73 -2.45 10.83
C ILE A 74 -5.07 -1.58 9.78
N LEU A 75 -3.96 -2.08 9.24
CA LEU A 75 -3.28 -1.42 8.14
C LEU A 75 -4.23 -1.20 6.96
N ILE A 76 -4.97 -2.23 6.53
CA ILE A 76 -5.89 -2.14 5.39
C ILE A 76 -6.99 -1.11 5.67
N SER A 77 -7.60 -1.13 6.86
CA SER A 77 -8.61 -0.13 7.25
C SER A 77 -8.04 1.29 7.24
N SER A 78 -6.86 1.50 7.83
CA SER A 78 -6.18 2.80 7.83
C SER A 78 -5.80 3.27 6.42
N LEU A 79 -5.35 2.36 5.55
CA LEU A 79 -5.04 2.68 4.16
C LEU A 79 -6.30 3.08 3.36
N HIS A 80 -7.46 2.47 3.64
CA HIS A 80 -8.74 2.90 3.05
C HIS A 80 -9.20 4.28 3.54
N GLU A 81 -8.99 4.59 4.81
CA GLU A 81 -9.23 5.93 5.34
C GLU A 81 -8.32 6.96 4.67
N LEU A 82 -7.04 6.62 4.48
CA LEU A 82 -6.07 7.45 3.78
C LEU A 82 -6.52 7.70 2.33
N ASP A 83 -6.90 6.64 1.62
CA ASP A 83 -7.39 6.69 0.24
C ASP A 83 -8.59 7.64 0.10
N SER A 84 -9.54 7.51 1.03
CA SER A 84 -10.74 8.35 1.11
C SER A 84 -10.42 9.81 1.44
N TYR A 85 -9.45 10.03 2.32
CA TYR A 85 -9.01 11.37 2.68
C TYR A 85 -8.33 12.08 1.50
N VAL A 86 -7.44 11.39 0.78
CA VAL A 86 -6.78 11.92 -0.43
C VAL A 86 -7.81 12.31 -1.48
N ASP A 87 -8.83 11.48 -1.72
CA ASP A 87 -9.94 11.80 -2.65
C ASP A 87 -10.72 13.03 -2.23
N LYS A 88 -11.02 13.14 -0.93
CA LYS A 88 -11.75 14.28 -0.38
C LYS A 88 -10.95 15.57 -0.56
N VAL A 89 -9.64 15.56 -0.29
CA VAL A 89 -8.78 16.72 -0.52
C VAL A 89 -8.75 17.09 -2.00
N GLY A 90 -8.52 16.12 -2.88
CA GLY A 90 -8.46 16.36 -4.32
C GLY A 90 -9.76 16.97 -4.86
N THR A 91 -10.90 16.40 -4.49
CA THR A 91 -12.24 16.88 -4.89
C THR A 91 -12.53 18.28 -4.32
N THR A 92 -12.10 18.54 -3.08
CA THR A 92 -12.34 19.83 -2.42
C THR A 92 -11.52 20.95 -3.05
N LEU A 93 -10.26 20.68 -3.41
CA LEU A 93 -9.36 21.70 -3.94
C LEU A 93 -9.58 21.99 -5.44
N LEU A 94 -10.20 21.08 -6.18
CA LEU A 94 -10.42 21.21 -7.61
C LEU A 94 -11.16 22.53 -7.96
N GLY A 95 -10.51 23.39 -8.74
CA GLY A 95 -11.08 24.66 -9.19
C GLY A 95 -11.13 25.77 -8.14
N ARG A 96 -10.51 25.58 -6.96
CA ARG A 96 -10.33 26.65 -5.97
C ARG A 96 -9.07 27.47 -6.29
N ASP A 97 -9.04 28.69 -5.77
CA ASP A 97 -7.91 29.61 -5.88
C ASP A 97 -7.27 29.92 -4.50
N SER A 98 -7.92 29.54 -3.41
CA SER A 98 -7.47 29.82 -2.05
C SER A 98 -8.21 28.96 -1.01
N LEU A 99 -7.63 28.88 0.19
CA LEU A 99 -8.23 28.27 1.38
C LEU A 99 -8.35 29.32 2.50
N THR A 100 -9.34 29.15 3.36
CA THR A 100 -9.41 29.87 4.64
C THR A 100 -8.35 29.37 5.62
N GLU A 101 -7.96 30.18 6.61
CA GLU A 101 -6.99 29.78 7.64
C GLU A 101 -7.37 28.46 8.34
N LYS A 102 -8.67 28.25 8.56
CA LYS A 102 -9.19 27.01 9.15
C LYS A 102 -8.95 25.82 8.23
N GLU A 103 -9.31 25.92 6.95
CA GLU A 103 -9.12 24.85 5.96
C GLU A 103 -7.63 24.55 5.75
N THR A 104 -6.78 25.58 5.70
CA THR A 104 -5.31 25.43 5.60
C THR A 104 -4.75 24.65 6.80
N LYS A 105 -5.23 24.95 8.00
CA LYS A 105 -4.82 24.22 9.21
C LYS A 105 -5.29 22.76 9.17
N GLU A 106 -6.56 22.52 8.84
CA GLU A 106 -7.11 21.16 8.71
C GLU A 106 -6.36 20.33 7.66
N LEU A 107 -6.02 20.94 6.51
CA LEU A 107 -5.23 20.29 5.48
C LEU A 107 -3.82 19.93 5.96
N THR A 108 -3.16 20.87 6.65
CA THR A 108 -1.80 20.67 7.20
C THR A 108 -1.78 19.54 8.23
N ASP A 109 -2.73 19.53 9.16
CA ASP A 109 -2.89 18.48 10.16
C ASP A 109 -3.16 17.12 9.48
N GLY A 110 -3.98 17.12 8.43
CA GLY A 110 -4.21 15.92 7.62
C GLY A 110 -2.96 15.43 6.89
N MET A 111 -2.13 16.29 6.30
CA MET A 111 -0.87 15.88 5.66
C MET A 111 0.15 15.32 6.68
N TYR A 112 0.10 15.78 7.93
CA TYR A 112 0.88 15.18 9.00
C TYR A 112 0.41 13.76 9.30
N TRP A 113 -0.91 13.55 9.43
CA TRP A 113 -1.50 12.23 9.62
C TRP A 113 -1.16 11.26 8.48
N ILE A 114 -1.25 11.69 7.21
CA ILE A 114 -0.84 10.87 6.06
C ILE A 114 0.59 10.34 6.24
N LYS A 115 1.54 11.23 6.57
CA LYS A 115 2.94 10.85 6.75
C LYS A 115 3.12 9.83 7.87
N THR A 116 2.52 10.05 9.03
CA THR A 116 2.63 9.13 10.17
C THR A 116 2.05 7.74 9.86
N LEU A 117 0.94 7.68 9.14
CA LEU A 117 0.33 6.43 8.70
C LEU A 117 1.23 5.71 7.70
N LEU A 118 1.72 6.41 6.67
CA LEU A 118 2.62 5.82 5.68
C LEU A 118 3.94 5.36 6.31
N GLU A 119 4.54 6.12 7.23
CA GLU A 119 5.74 5.67 7.96
C GLU A 119 5.49 4.37 8.74
N SER A 120 4.32 4.22 9.35
CA SER A 120 3.90 3.00 10.04
C SER A 120 3.72 1.83 9.07
N ALA A 121 2.99 2.05 7.96
CA ALA A 121 2.82 1.07 6.90
C ALA A 121 4.16 0.63 6.30
N GLY A 122 5.09 1.57 6.14
CA GLY A 122 6.41 1.34 5.55
C GLY A 122 7.28 0.46 6.44
N LYS A 123 7.22 0.64 7.76
CA LYS A 123 7.93 -0.23 8.72
C LYS A 123 7.41 -1.64 8.69
N LEU A 124 6.08 -1.80 8.73
CA LEU A 124 5.41 -3.10 8.69
C LEU A 124 5.75 -3.85 7.40
N LEU A 125 5.47 -3.23 6.26
CA LEU A 125 5.65 -3.83 4.94
C LEU A 125 7.10 -3.77 4.44
N LYS A 126 8.02 -3.21 5.25
CA LYS A 126 9.45 -3.02 4.93
C LYS A 126 9.67 -2.27 3.60
N LEU A 127 8.86 -1.25 3.35
CA LEU A 127 8.93 -0.42 2.16
C LEU A 127 10.06 0.59 2.29
N LYS A 128 10.70 0.88 1.15
CA LYS A 128 11.74 1.91 1.00
C LYS A 128 11.19 3.04 0.16
N TYR A 129 10.60 4.04 0.81
CA TYR A 129 9.88 5.13 0.12
C TYR A 129 10.79 6.02 -0.72
N ASP A 130 12.09 6.07 -0.43
CA ASP A 130 13.15 6.70 -1.21
C ASP A 130 13.43 5.98 -2.55
N GLN A 131 12.91 4.76 -2.72
CA GLN A 131 13.13 3.91 -3.91
C GLN A 131 11.83 3.63 -4.67
N ILE A 132 10.68 3.97 -4.09
CA ILE A 132 9.38 3.75 -4.72
C ILE A 132 8.99 5.02 -5.44
N LYS A 133 8.83 4.92 -6.76
CA LYS A 133 8.35 6.02 -7.62
C LYS A 133 6.97 5.65 -8.17
N PRO A 134 5.89 6.25 -7.66
CA PRO A 134 4.57 6.14 -8.29
C PRO A 134 4.64 6.72 -9.71
N MET A 135 3.84 6.19 -10.63
CA MET A 135 3.75 6.74 -11.98
C MET A 135 3.18 8.17 -11.89
N GLY A 136 3.81 9.14 -12.56
CA GLY A 136 3.43 10.55 -12.43
C GLY A 136 4.60 11.50 -12.69
N THR A 137 4.90 12.36 -11.72
CA THR A 137 5.96 13.37 -11.80
C THR A 137 7.38 12.80 -11.79
N GLY A 138 7.55 11.51 -11.49
CA GLY A 138 8.85 10.84 -11.35
C GLY A 138 9.47 10.98 -9.95
N SER A 139 8.77 11.68 -9.04
CA SER A 139 9.16 11.78 -7.64
C SER A 139 8.99 10.47 -6.88
N THR A 140 9.84 10.25 -5.90
CA THR A 140 9.71 9.15 -4.94
C THR A 140 8.58 9.41 -3.97
N VAL A 141 8.05 8.37 -3.31
CA VAL A 141 7.02 8.51 -2.27
C VAL A 141 7.51 9.44 -1.14
N GLU A 142 8.79 9.39 -0.80
CA GLU A 142 9.39 10.29 0.20
C GLU A 142 9.32 11.76 -0.26
N GLU A 143 9.76 12.06 -1.48
CA GLU A 143 9.70 13.40 -2.06
C GLU A 143 8.26 13.92 -2.17
N ILE A 144 7.30 13.06 -2.55
CA ILE A 144 5.88 13.41 -2.64
C ILE A 144 5.34 13.81 -1.26
N MET A 145 5.65 13.03 -0.21
CA MET A 145 5.23 13.37 1.17
C MET A 145 5.82 14.71 1.63
N GLU A 146 7.09 14.98 1.34
CA GLU A 146 7.74 16.25 1.69
C GLU A 146 7.13 17.44 0.93
N ALA A 147 6.85 17.27 -0.37
CA ALA A 147 6.21 18.29 -1.20
C ALA A 147 4.81 18.63 -0.69
N LEU A 148 3.99 17.61 -0.40
CA LEU A 148 2.63 17.80 0.14
C LEU A 148 2.66 18.52 1.50
N GLN A 149 3.53 18.12 2.42
CA GLN A 149 3.63 18.79 3.72
C GLN A 149 4.10 20.24 3.62
N SER A 150 5.10 20.52 2.78
CA SER A 150 5.65 21.87 2.64
C SER A 150 4.70 22.84 1.94
N LYS A 151 3.86 22.35 1.01
CA LYS A 151 2.91 23.14 0.22
C LYS A 151 1.54 23.32 0.89
N ALA A 152 1.08 22.39 1.72
CA ALA A 152 -0.25 22.43 2.34
C ALA A 152 -0.58 23.74 3.08
N GLY A 153 0.44 24.39 3.67
CA GLY A 153 0.28 25.67 4.37
C GLY A 153 0.36 26.92 3.48
N LYS A 154 0.58 26.77 2.16
CA LYS A 154 0.92 27.86 1.22
C LYS A 154 0.19 27.70 -0.11
N LEU A 155 -1.12 27.50 -0.07
CA LEU A 155 -1.97 27.31 -1.24
C LEU A 155 -2.65 28.63 -1.65
N ASP A 156 -1.83 29.63 -1.99
CA ASP A 156 -2.27 30.95 -2.44
C ASP A 156 -2.26 31.02 -3.97
N GLY A 157 -3.45 31.02 -4.57
CA GLY A 157 -3.65 31.10 -6.01
C GLY A 157 -3.77 29.73 -6.70
N THR A 158 -4.34 29.75 -7.90
CA THR A 158 -4.64 28.56 -8.70
C THR A 158 -3.39 27.72 -8.99
N THR A 159 -2.26 28.33 -9.33
CA THR A 159 -1.02 27.60 -9.64
C THR A 159 -0.48 26.81 -8.46
N ALA A 160 -0.51 27.37 -7.24
CA ALA A 160 -0.04 26.66 -6.05
C ALA A 160 -0.93 25.45 -5.73
N ILE A 161 -2.24 25.57 -5.95
CA ILE A 161 -3.20 24.48 -5.81
C ILE A 161 -3.00 23.42 -6.88
N GLU A 162 -2.80 23.80 -8.14
CA GLU A 162 -2.52 22.88 -9.25
C GLU A 162 -1.26 22.05 -8.98
N GLU A 163 -0.15 22.69 -8.60
CA GLU A 163 1.08 21.98 -8.23
C GLU A 163 0.88 21.03 -7.04
N PHE A 164 0.10 21.43 -6.02
CA PHE A 164 -0.22 20.55 -4.90
C PHE A 164 -1.05 19.35 -5.34
N LEU A 165 -2.02 19.56 -6.25
CA LEU A 165 -2.88 18.51 -6.79
C LEU A 165 -2.09 17.50 -7.65
N GLU A 166 -1.01 17.91 -8.32
CA GLU A 166 -0.10 16.99 -9.02
C GLU A 166 0.54 16.00 -8.04
N TYR A 167 1.14 16.48 -6.94
CA TYR A 167 1.69 15.58 -5.92
C TYR A 167 0.62 14.75 -5.22
N LEU A 168 -0.58 15.30 -5.01
CA LEU A 168 -1.68 14.57 -4.39
C LEU A 168 -2.17 13.44 -5.29
N ARG A 169 -2.14 13.63 -6.61
CA ARG A 169 -2.47 12.60 -7.60
C ARG A 169 -1.45 11.47 -7.56
N ASP A 170 -0.16 11.77 -7.51
CA ASP A 170 0.88 10.75 -7.40
C ASP A 170 0.77 9.97 -6.08
N MET A 171 0.44 10.67 -4.98
CA MET A 171 0.12 10.05 -3.70
C MET A 171 -1.11 9.13 -3.80
N LYS A 172 -2.18 9.56 -4.48
CA LYS A 172 -3.37 8.73 -4.71
C LYS A 172 -3.03 7.44 -5.44
N LEU A 173 -2.25 7.55 -6.51
CA LEU A 173 -1.82 6.39 -7.31
C LEU A 173 -1.01 5.40 -6.45
N PHE A 174 -0.13 5.90 -5.61
CA PHE A 174 0.61 5.08 -4.65
C PHE A 174 -0.29 4.38 -3.62
N VAL A 175 -1.20 5.14 -2.98
CA VAL A 175 -2.09 4.60 -1.95
C VAL A 175 -3.02 3.54 -2.52
N MET A 176 -3.57 3.74 -3.71
CA MET A 176 -4.40 2.74 -4.38
C MET A 176 -3.63 1.43 -4.62
N ASP A 177 -2.40 1.51 -5.11
CA ASP A 177 -1.55 0.33 -5.30
C ASP A 177 -1.21 -0.34 -3.97
N LEU A 178 -0.91 0.44 -2.94
CA LEU A 178 -0.58 -0.07 -1.61
C LEU A 178 -1.78 -0.78 -0.96
N VAL A 179 -2.98 -0.21 -1.03
CA VAL A 179 -4.24 -0.82 -0.57
C VAL A 179 -4.46 -2.17 -1.27
N ALA A 180 -4.32 -2.19 -2.60
CA ALA A 180 -4.54 -3.40 -3.39
C ALA A 180 -3.55 -4.51 -2.99
N ARG A 181 -2.28 -4.18 -2.81
CA ARG A 181 -1.25 -5.14 -2.37
C ARG A 181 -1.46 -5.62 -0.94
N ALA A 182 -1.74 -4.71 0.00
CA ALA A 182 -1.97 -5.06 1.39
C ALA A 182 -3.18 -6.00 1.53
N SER A 183 -4.26 -5.73 0.79
CA SER A 183 -5.46 -6.56 0.78
C SER A 183 -5.18 -8.00 0.34
N VAL A 184 -4.24 -8.20 -0.60
CA VAL A 184 -3.86 -9.55 -1.08
C VAL A 184 -3.15 -10.39 -0.03
N LEU A 185 -2.44 -9.78 0.91
CA LEU A 185 -1.70 -10.49 1.96
C LEU A 185 -2.65 -11.25 2.91
N ASP A 186 -3.85 -10.73 3.10
CA ASP A 186 -4.86 -11.32 3.99
C ASP A 186 -5.69 -12.43 3.31
N LEU A 187 -5.74 -12.48 1.97
CA LEU A 187 -6.64 -13.38 1.23
C LEU A 187 -6.36 -14.87 1.42
N ASP A 188 -7.43 -15.66 1.51
CA ASP A 188 -7.37 -17.12 1.57
C ASP A 188 -6.99 -17.78 0.24
N LEU A 189 -6.50 -19.03 0.33
CA LEU A 189 -6.03 -19.82 -0.82
C LEU A 189 -7.04 -19.91 -1.99
N PRO A 190 -8.35 -20.14 -1.77
CA PRO A 190 -9.30 -20.19 -2.89
C PRO A 190 -9.38 -18.87 -3.65
N ILE A 191 -9.35 -17.74 -2.94
CA ILE A 191 -9.41 -16.40 -3.55
C ILE A 191 -8.10 -16.10 -4.30
N LEU A 192 -6.95 -16.44 -3.71
CA LEU A 192 -5.65 -16.29 -4.39
C LEU A 192 -5.59 -17.08 -5.71
N ARG A 193 -6.17 -18.29 -5.75
CA ARG A 193 -6.28 -19.09 -6.98
C ARG A 193 -7.23 -18.45 -8.00
N GLU A 194 -8.34 -17.88 -7.55
CA GLU A 194 -9.29 -17.16 -8.41
C GLU A 194 -8.65 -15.90 -9.01
N ILE A 195 -7.86 -15.15 -8.24
CA ILE A 195 -7.09 -13.99 -8.74
C ILE A 195 -6.12 -14.44 -9.83
N LEU A 196 -5.39 -15.53 -9.62
CA LEU A 196 -4.48 -16.09 -10.63
C LEU A 196 -5.22 -16.47 -11.92
N ASP A 197 -6.34 -17.20 -11.81
CA ASP A 197 -7.15 -17.61 -12.95
C ASP A 197 -7.75 -16.39 -13.70
N THR A 198 -8.19 -15.39 -12.95
CA THR A 198 -8.71 -14.13 -13.49
C THR A 198 -7.62 -13.37 -14.24
N PHE A 199 -6.42 -13.26 -13.66
CA PHE A 199 -5.31 -12.57 -14.30
C PHE A 199 -4.89 -13.27 -15.60
N ILE A 200 -4.75 -14.60 -15.59
CA ILE A 200 -4.41 -15.39 -16.80
C ILE A 200 -5.39 -15.07 -17.94
N LYS A 201 -6.70 -15.02 -17.64
CA LYS A 201 -7.74 -14.64 -18.62
C LYS A 201 -7.71 -13.17 -19.02
N ALA A 202 -7.24 -12.29 -18.14
CA ALA A 202 -7.18 -10.85 -18.35
C ALA A 202 -5.92 -10.40 -19.11
N VAL A 203 -4.87 -11.23 -19.25
CA VAL A 203 -3.63 -10.85 -19.96
C VAL A 203 -3.89 -10.22 -21.33
N PRO A 204 -4.77 -10.75 -22.22
CA PRO A 204 -5.05 -10.10 -23.49
C PRO A 204 -5.59 -8.66 -23.36
N ALA A 205 -6.51 -8.44 -22.41
CA ALA A 205 -7.08 -7.12 -22.15
C ALA A 205 -6.06 -6.18 -21.50
N LEU A 206 -5.19 -6.70 -20.64
CA LEU A 206 -4.08 -5.95 -20.05
C LEU A 206 -3.10 -5.46 -21.12
N LYS A 207 -2.75 -6.30 -22.10
CA LYS A 207 -1.93 -5.88 -23.25
C LYS A 207 -2.60 -4.78 -24.06
N GLU A 208 -3.91 -4.89 -24.32
CA GLU A 208 -4.67 -3.83 -25.00
C GLU A 208 -4.70 -2.52 -24.18
N SER A 209 -4.73 -2.61 -22.85
CA SER A 209 -4.62 -1.44 -21.96
C SER A 209 -3.29 -0.71 -22.15
N PHE A 210 -2.18 -1.43 -22.22
CA PHE A 210 -0.86 -0.82 -22.51
C PHE A 210 -0.80 -0.17 -23.90
N VAL A 211 -1.41 -0.76 -24.94
CA VAL A 211 -1.53 -0.10 -26.25
C VAL A 211 -2.27 1.24 -26.13
N LYS A 212 -3.37 1.28 -25.38
CA LYS A 212 -4.15 2.51 -25.15
C LYS A 212 -3.38 3.56 -24.36
N VAL A 213 -2.43 3.17 -23.50
CA VAL A 213 -1.52 4.10 -22.83
C VAL A 213 -0.69 4.84 -23.88
N ASN A 214 -0.06 4.12 -24.81
CA ASN A 214 0.75 4.74 -25.87
C ASN A 214 -0.09 5.66 -26.77
N GLU A 215 -1.28 5.21 -27.21
CA GLU A 215 -2.21 6.04 -27.99
C GLU A 215 -2.61 7.34 -27.24
N SER A 216 -2.77 7.26 -25.92
CA SER A 216 -3.12 8.40 -25.08
C SER A 216 -1.97 9.40 -24.98
N TYR A 217 -0.73 8.93 -24.81
CA TYR A 217 0.46 9.80 -24.84
C TYR A 217 0.64 10.45 -26.22
N GLN A 218 0.51 9.70 -27.31
CA GLN A 218 0.65 10.23 -28.67
C GLN A 218 -0.42 11.27 -29.02
N SER A 219 -1.60 11.17 -28.41
CA SER A 219 -2.69 12.13 -28.59
C SER A 219 -2.66 13.30 -27.58
N GLY A 220 -1.62 13.41 -26.76
CA GLY A 220 -1.42 14.49 -25.78
C GLY A 220 -2.36 14.41 -24.58
N LYS A 221 -2.92 13.23 -24.28
CA LYS A 221 -3.81 12.98 -23.15
C LYS A 221 -3.02 12.36 -21.99
N ASP A 222 -1.97 13.04 -21.57
CA ASP A 222 -0.97 12.51 -20.64
C ASP A 222 -1.60 12.06 -19.31
N GLU A 223 -2.59 12.79 -18.79
CA GLU A 223 -3.30 12.40 -17.56
C GLU A 223 -4.03 11.06 -17.71
N VAL A 224 -4.67 10.84 -18.87
CA VAL A 224 -5.37 9.58 -19.17
C VAL A 224 -4.37 8.45 -19.34
N ALA A 225 -3.26 8.72 -20.04
CA ALA A 225 -2.18 7.76 -20.24
C ALA A 225 -1.57 7.30 -18.90
N THR A 226 -1.23 8.25 -18.02
CA THR A 226 -0.71 7.97 -16.67
C THR A 226 -1.70 7.17 -15.83
N HIS A 227 -3.00 7.50 -15.89
CA HIS A 227 -4.02 6.74 -15.17
C HIS A 227 -4.12 5.28 -15.66
N LEU A 228 -4.21 5.07 -16.98
CA LEU A 228 -4.26 3.74 -17.57
C LEU A 228 -2.99 2.93 -17.28
N LEU A 229 -1.82 3.60 -17.30
CA LEU A 229 -0.54 2.97 -16.98
C LEU A 229 -0.53 2.50 -15.53
N THR A 230 -0.89 3.35 -14.57
CA THR A 230 -0.96 2.98 -13.16
C THR A 230 -1.92 1.82 -12.93
N GLN A 231 -3.11 1.85 -13.53
CA GLN A 231 -4.08 0.75 -13.40
C GLN A 231 -3.51 -0.57 -13.92
N SER A 232 -2.80 -0.53 -15.06
CA SER A 232 -2.21 -1.72 -15.68
C SER A 232 -1.05 -2.27 -14.83
N VAL A 233 -0.19 -1.39 -14.30
CA VAL A 233 0.91 -1.76 -13.39
C VAL A 233 0.38 -2.28 -12.06
N SER A 234 -0.68 -1.69 -11.51
CA SER A 234 -1.31 -2.16 -10.27
C SER A 234 -1.84 -3.60 -10.40
N GLN A 235 -2.45 -3.95 -11.55
CA GLN A 235 -2.87 -5.33 -11.82
C GLN A 235 -1.68 -6.32 -11.80
N ILE A 236 -0.54 -5.92 -12.36
CA ILE A 236 0.69 -6.72 -12.33
C ILE A 236 1.19 -6.86 -10.89
N ASN A 237 1.24 -5.78 -10.13
CA ASN A 237 1.69 -5.79 -8.73
C ASN A 237 0.80 -6.67 -7.85
N VAL A 238 -0.52 -6.62 -8.03
CA VAL A 238 -1.50 -7.48 -7.35
C VAL A 238 -1.22 -8.95 -7.66
N LEU A 239 -0.94 -9.29 -8.92
CA LEU A 239 -0.57 -10.65 -9.30
C LEU A 239 0.73 -11.10 -8.63
N LEU A 240 1.80 -10.29 -8.72
CA LEU A 240 3.09 -10.62 -8.12
C LEU A 240 2.97 -10.82 -6.60
N THR A 241 2.21 -9.95 -5.93
CA THR A 241 1.89 -10.08 -4.50
C THR A 241 1.13 -11.37 -4.22
N SER A 242 0.15 -11.72 -5.08
CA SER A 242 -0.61 -12.96 -4.95
C SER A 242 0.28 -14.20 -5.03
N PHE A 243 1.33 -14.19 -5.84
CA PHE A 243 2.31 -15.28 -5.88
C PHE A 243 3.13 -15.40 -4.61
N ILE A 244 3.57 -14.27 -4.06
CA ILE A 244 4.31 -14.25 -2.79
C ILE A 244 3.42 -14.83 -1.68
N THR A 245 2.18 -14.35 -1.57
CA THR A 245 1.21 -14.84 -0.58
C THR A 245 0.89 -16.32 -0.80
N LEU A 246 0.69 -16.75 -2.05
CA LEU A 246 0.42 -18.15 -2.39
C LEU A 246 1.57 -19.06 -1.96
N ARG A 247 2.82 -18.67 -2.21
CA ARG A 247 4.02 -19.41 -1.78
C ARG A 247 4.14 -19.48 -0.27
N GLN A 248 3.83 -18.40 0.44
CA GLN A 248 3.83 -18.38 1.91
C GLN A 248 2.79 -19.33 2.48
N LYS A 249 1.58 -19.35 1.91
CA LYS A 249 0.47 -20.22 2.35
C LYS A 249 0.61 -21.67 1.84
N LEU A 250 1.40 -21.95 0.81
CA LEU A 250 1.69 -23.28 0.27
C LEU A 250 3.21 -23.57 0.30
N PRO A 251 3.79 -23.96 1.45
CA PRO A 251 5.24 -24.22 1.57
C PRO A 251 5.74 -25.39 0.71
N GLY A 252 4.85 -26.23 0.17
CA GLY A 252 5.18 -27.28 -0.80
C GLY A 252 5.41 -26.77 -2.23
N MET A 253 5.11 -25.49 -2.49
CA MET A 253 5.31 -24.84 -3.78
C MET A 253 6.73 -24.30 -3.88
N ASP A 254 7.48 -24.82 -4.84
CA ASP A 254 8.85 -24.42 -5.10
C ASP A 254 8.95 -23.78 -6.49
N PHE A 255 8.83 -22.46 -6.54
CA PHE A 255 8.89 -21.69 -7.79
C PHE A 255 10.22 -21.89 -8.54
N SER A 256 11.31 -22.27 -7.86
CA SER A 256 12.59 -22.53 -8.52
C SER A 256 12.53 -23.74 -9.47
N LYS A 257 11.57 -24.65 -9.24
CA LYS A 257 11.30 -25.82 -10.11
C LYS A 257 10.40 -25.50 -11.30
N ILE A 258 9.74 -24.33 -11.30
CA ILE A 258 8.95 -23.89 -12.43
C ILE A 258 9.89 -23.25 -13.45
N GLN A 259 10.32 -24.08 -14.41
CA GLN A 259 11.22 -23.67 -15.48
C GLN A 259 10.57 -23.91 -16.86
N ILE A 260 10.83 -23.00 -17.77
CA ILE A 260 10.50 -23.08 -19.20
C ILE A 260 11.72 -22.56 -19.96
N ALA A 261 12.19 -23.32 -20.95
CA ALA A 261 13.41 -22.99 -21.70
C ALA A 261 14.61 -22.61 -20.80
N GLU A 262 14.83 -23.37 -19.72
CA GLU A 262 15.92 -23.18 -18.73
C GLU A 262 15.86 -21.89 -17.91
N ARG A 263 14.82 -21.06 -18.09
CA ARG A 263 14.57 -19.86 -17.26
C ARG A 263 13.53 -20.16 -16.20
N THR A 264 13.79 -19.68 -14.99
CA THR A 264 12.92 -19.82 -13.81
C THR A 264 11.78 -18.79 -13.83
N PHE A 265 10.73 -19.07 -13.06
CA PHE A 265 9.65 -18.11 -12.84
C PHE A 265 10.15 -16.80 -12.22
N GLU A 266 11.07 -16.87 -11.26
CA GLU A 266 11.64 -15.69 -10.59
C GLU A 266 12.40 -14.79 -11.57
N GLU A 267 13.22 -15.37 -12.45
CA GLU A 267 13.89 -14.62 -13.52
C GLU A 267 12.88 -13.93 -14.45
N LYS A 268 11.77 -14.61 -14.79
CA LYS A 268 10.75 -14.03 -15.66
C LYS A 268 9.96 -12.91 -14.98
N THR A 269 9.70 -13.00 -13.68
CA THR A 269 9.10 -11.90 -12.91
C THR A 269 10.07 -10.72 -12.76
N ASN A 270 11.37 -10.97 -12.69
CA ASN A 270 12.39 -9.91 -12.68
C ASN A 270 12.46 -9.19 -14.03
N ASP A 271 12.41 -9.91 -15.16
CA ASP A 271 12.31 -9.28 -16.49
C ASP A 271 11.15 -8.27 -16.53
N LEU A 272 9.97 -8.67 -16.03
CA LEU A 272 8.80 -7.80 -16.02
C LEU A 272 9.02 -6.55 -15.17
N ASN A 273 9.60 -6.70 -13.97
CA ASN A 273 9.94 -5.56 -13.12
C ASN A 273 10.97 -4.64 -13.78
N ASP A 274 11.98 -5.18 -14.45
CA ASP A 274 13.02 -4.41 -15.14
C ASP A 274 12.45 -3.64 -16.35
N THR A 275 11.53 -4.25 -17.10
CA THR A 275 10.80 -3.58 -18.19
C THR A 275 9.93 -2.44 -17.64
N LEU A 276 9.19 -2.67 -16.55
CA LEU A 276 8.38 -1.64 -15.90
C LEU A 276 9.24 -0.49 -15.34
N ALA A 277 10.39 -0.79 -14.75
CA ALA A 277 11.35 0.22 -14.30
C ALA A 277 11.92 1.03 -15.47
N SER A 278 12.16 0.39 -16.61
CA SER A 278 12.61 1.07 -17.83
C SER A 278 11.56 2.04 -18.39
N VAL A 279 10.26 1.71 -18.29
CA VAL A 279 9.18 2.67 -18.59
C VAL A 279 9.24 3.87 -17.66
N ALA A 280 9.33 3.63 -16.35
CA ALA A 280 9.39 4.72 -15.37
C ALA A 280 10.57 5.66 -15.61
N LEU A 281 11.76 5.12 -15.93
CA LEU A 281 12.94 5.90 -16.30
C LEU A 281 12.73 6.73 -17.57
N ALA A 282 12.14 6.15 -18.62
CA ALA A 282 11.88 6.87 -19.86
C ALA A 282 10.88 8.04 -19.66
N LEU A 283 9.86 7.83 -18.83
CA LEU A 283 8.90 8.88 -18.46
C LEU A 283 9.56 10.00 -17.64
N GLU A 284 10.45 9.64 -16.70
CA GLU A 284 11.25 10.62 -15.92
C GLU A 284 12.14 11.49 -16.83
N GLU A 285 12.76 10.87 -17.85
CA GLU A 285 13.56 11.57 -18.86
C GLU A 285 12.72 12.38 -19.87
N LYS A 286 11.38 12.34 -19.75
CA LYS A 286 10.40 12.91 -20.70
C LYS A 286 10.56 12.36 -22.12
N ASP A 287 11.13 11.16 -22.25
CA ASP A 287 11.27 10.44 -23.51
C ASP A 287 10.03 9.58 -23.77
N ILE A 288 8.95 10.27 -24.20
CA ILE A 288 7.66 9.64 -24.47
C ILE A 288 7.74 8.62 -25.61
N ILE A 289 8.67 8.80 -26.56
CA ILE A 289 8.86 7.86 -27.67
C ILE A 289 9.40 6.54 -27.13
N ARG A 290 10.50 6.59 -26.36
CA ARG A 290 11.08 5.41 -25.72
C ARG A 290 10.10 4.74 -24.75
N ALA A 291 9.38 5.52 -23.94
CA ALA A 291 8.35 4.98 -23.05
C ALA A 291 7.26 4.26 -23.85
N GLY A 292 6.80 4.88 -24.96
CA GLY A 292 5.82 4.31 -25.87
C GLY A 292 6.27 2.99 -26.49
N ASP A 293 7.52 2.89 -26.96
CA ASP A 293 8.07 1.67 -27.55
C ASP A 293 8.11 0.50 -26.54
N ILE A 294 8.55 0.77 -25.31
CA ILE A 294 8.59 -0.24 -24.24
C ILE A 294 7.16 -0.69 -23.88
N ILE A 295 6.23 0.26 -23.76
CA ILE A 295 4.83 0.01 -23.43
C ILE A 295 4.12 -0.78 -24.54
N GLU A 296 4.36 -0.45 -25.81
CA GLU A 296 3.66 -1.04 -26.95
C GLU A 296 4.20 -2.42 -27.33
N TYR A 297 5.52 -2.64 -27.21
CA TYR A 297 6.15 -3.86 -27.73
C TYR A 297 6.79 -4.72 -26.66
N GLU A 298 7.54 -4.15 -25.72
CA GLU A 298 8.31 -4.93 -24.75
C GLU A 298 7.43 -5.53 -23.64
N ILE A 299 6.56 -4.72 -23.01
CA ILE A 299 5.65 -5.20 -21.95
C ILE A 299 4.74 -6.34 -22.47
N PRO A 300 4.04 -6.19 -23.62
CA PRO A 300 3.20 -7.26 -24.14
C PRO A 300 3.96 -8.56 -24.43
N ALA A 301 5.19 -8.46 -24.95
CA ALA A 301 6.02 -9.63 -25.20
C ALA A 301 6.42 -10.34 -23.90
N VAL A 302 6.83 -9.58 -22.87
CA VAL A 302 7.16 -10.15 -21.56
C VAL A 302 5.94 -10.80 -20.91
N LEU A 303 4.74 -10.22 -21.04
CA LEU A 303 3.49 -10.80 -20.54
C LEU A 303 3.12 -12.11 -21.26
N ASP A 304 3.32 -12.18 -22.58
CA ASP A 304 3.10 -13.40 -23.36
C ASP A 304 4.06 -14.52 -22.95
N GLU A 305 5.32 -14.18 -22.66
CA GLU A 305 6.31 -15.13 -22.15
C GLU A 305 6.04 -15.54 -20.69
N LEU A 306 5.41 -14.69 -19.89
CA LEU A 306 5.05 -14.97 -18.51
C LEU A 306 3.86 -15.94 -18.41
N LEU A 307 2.89 -15.85 -19.33
CA LEU A 307 1.63 -16.61 -19.31
C LEU A 307 1.83 -18.13 -19.05
N PRO A 308 2.73 -18.86 -19.76
CA PRO A 308 2.91 -20.29 -19.54
C PRO A 308 3.46 -20.63 -18.14
N TYR A 309 4.18 -19.70 -17.50
CA TYR A 309 4.61 -19.88 -16.12
C TYR A 309 3.44 -19.73 -15.15
N LEU A 310 2.55 -18.75 -15.38
CA LEU A 310 1.35 -18.55 -14.56
C LEU A 310 0.46 -19.79 -14.60
N GLU A 311 0.30 -20.40 -15.77
CA GLU A 311 -0.43 -21.67 -15.95
C GLU A 311 0.20 -22.80 -15.12
N LYS A 312 1.53 -22.98 -15.17
CA LYS A 312 2.23 -23.97 -14.34
C LYS A 312 2.09 -23.71 -12.84
N VAL A 313 2.16 -22.45 -12.42
CA VAL A 313 1.93 -22.08 -11.00
C VAL A 313 0.53 -22.48 -10.58
N LYS A 314 -0.47 -22.19 -11.42
CA LYS A 314 -1.86 -22.57 -11.18
C LYS A 314 -2.02 -24.08 -11.08
N GLU A 315 -1.47 -24.84 -12.03
CA GLU A 315 -1.51 -26.31 -12.02
C GLU A 315 -0.90 -26.89 -10.74
N GLN A 316 0.26 -26.39 -10.31
CA GLN A 316 0.88 -26.83 -9.07
C GLN A 316 0.04 -26.45 -7.85
N ALA A 317 -0.47 -25.22 -7.80
CA ALA A 317 -1.33 -24.74 -6.73
C ALA A 317 -2.58 -25.60 -6.58
N ASP A 318 -3.22 -25.98 -7.69
CA ASP A 318 -4.39 -26.86 -7.74
C ASP A 318 -4.03 -28.31 -7.34
N SER A 319 -2.84 -28.79 -7.69
CA SER A 319 -2.38 -30.16 -7.39
C SER A 319 -2.03 -30.40 -5.92
N LEU A 320 -1.62 -29.35 -5.19
CA LEU A 320 -1.26 -29.42 -3.77
C LEU A 320 -2.50 -29.42 -2.85
N ALA A 321 -3.71 -29.48 -3.42
CA ALA A 321 -4.98 -29.53 -2.70
C ALA A 321 -5.40 -30.96 -2.29
N VAL A 322 -4.51 -31.72 -1.63
CA VAL A 322 -4.86 -32.92 -0.83
C VAL A 322 -4.64 -32.62 0.64
#